data_AF-A0A357V450-F1
#
_entry.id   AF-A0A357V450-F1
#
_cell.length_a   1.000
_cell.length_b   1.000
_cell.length_c   1.000
_cell.angle_alpha   90.00
_cell.angle_beta   90.00
_cell.angle_gamma   90.00
#
_symmetry.space_group_name_H-M   'P 1'
#
loop_
_entity.id
_entity.type
_entity.pdbx_description
1 polymer ?
#
loop_
_entity_poly.entity_id
_entity_poly.type
_entity_poly.pdbx_seq_one_letter_code
_entity_poly.pdbx_strand_id
1 'polypeptide(L)'
;RPIYAGNALATVKTSDAKKVLTVRATGFDAANAEGGSAAIEDVAGEGASDLATFSGQELTKSERPELTSAKVIISGGRGMQSGDNFHLLEEVADILGAAVGASRAAVDAG
;
A
#
# COMPACT_ATOMS: atom_id res chain seq x y z
N ARG A 1 14.63 -9.06 -5.29
CA ARG A 1 13.15 -8.99 -5.15
C ARG A 1 12.62 -10.32 -4.62
N PRO A 2 11.63 -10.32 -3.72
CA PRO A 2 10.95 -11.55 -3.31
C PRO A 2 10.23 -12.19 -4.51
N ILE A 3 10.28 -13.51 -4.58
CA ILE A 3 9.53 -14.35 -5.52
C ILE A 3 8.86 -15.49 -4.72
N TYR A 4 7.95 -16.24 -5.35
CA TYR A 4 7.21 -17.32 -4.69
C TYR A 4 6.55 -16.87 -3.38
N ALA A 5 5.77 -15.78 -3.43
CA ALA A 5 5.11 -15.19 -2.27
C ALA A 5 6.06 -14.82 -1.10
N GLY A 6 7.33 -14.55 -1.40
CA GLY A 6 8.34 -14.19 -0.39
C GLY A 6 9.21 -15.34 0.08
N ASN A 7 8.94 -16.58 -0.34
CA ASN A 7 9.69 -17.76 0.09
C ASN A 7 11.11 -17.84 -0.49
N ALA A 8 11.41 -17.07 -1.53
CA ALA A 8 12.76 -16.96 -2.08
C ALA A 8 13.10 -15.52 -2.48
N LEU A 9 14.38 -15.21 -2.41
CA LEU A 9 14.93 -13.92 -2.83
C LEU A 9 15.72 -14.08 -4.12
N ALA A 10 15.29 -13.36 -5.17
CA ALA A 10 16.00 -13.32 -6.44
C ALA A 10 16.80 -12.02 -6.58
N THR A 11 18.09 -12.15 -6.91
CA THR A 11 18.95 -11.04 -7.31
C THR A 11 19.04 -11.02 -8.83
N VAL A 12 18.58 -9.93 -9.45
CA VAL A 12 18.57 -9.77 -10.91
C VAL A 12 19.61 -8.73 -11.30
N LYS A 13 20.42 -9.03 -12.32
CA LYS A 13 21.40 -8.11 -12.90
C LYS A 13 21.06 -7.90 -14.38
N THR A 14 21.21 -6.68 -14.86
CA THR A 14 21.11 -6.36 -16.29
C THR A 14 22.23 -5.40 -16.69
N SER A 15 22.76 -5.61 -17.90
CA SER A 15 23.71 -4.73 -18.57
C SER A 15 23.04 -3.58 -19.34
N ASP A 16 21.70 -3.52 -19.37
CA ASP A 16 20.97 -2.49 -20.13
C ASP A 16 21.30 -1.09 -19.64
N ALA A 17 21.44 -0.13 -20.56
CA ALA A 17 21.79 1.24 -20.22
C ALA A 17 20.70 1.92 -19.37
N LYS A 18 19.42 1.73 -19.71
CA LYS A 18 18.26 2.27 -18.98
C LYS A 18 17.56 1.16 -18.21
N LYS A 19 17.14 1.46 -16.98
CA LYS A 19 16.51 0.49 -16.08
C LYS A 19 15.22 1.09 -15.53
N VAL A 20 14.11 0.41 -15.76
CA VAL A 20 12.82 0.74 -15.14
C VAL A 20 12.58 -0.24 -14.01
N LEU A 21 12.40 0.28 -12.80
CA LEU A 21 12.36 -0.51 -11.57
C LEU A 21 11.15 -0.08 -10.75
N THR A 22 10.38 -1.04 -10.26
CA THR A 22 9.35 -0.81 -9.23
C THR A 22 9.90 -1.24 -7.88
N VAL A 23 9.74 -0.39 -6.87
CA VAL A 23 10.22 -0.66 -5.51
C VAL A 23 9.00 -0.72 -4.57
N ARG A 24 9.02 -1.66 -3.62
CA ARG A 24 8.00 -1.71 -2.57
C ARG A 24 8.15 -0.47 -1.68
N ALA A 25 7.06 0.28 -1.48
CA ALA A 25 7.09 1.53 -0.71
C ALA A 25 7.69 1.37 0.70
N THR A 26 7.42 0.25 1.37
CA THR A 26 7.95 -0.07 2.71
C THR A 26 9.32 -0.78 2.68
N GLY A 27 10.00 -0.82 1.53
CA GLY A 27 11.28 -1.52 1.39
C GLY A 27 12.48 -0.74 1.90
N PHE A 28 12.31 0.56 2.14
CA PHE A 28 13.35 1.50 2.56
C PHE A 28 12.74 2.53 3.52
N ASP A 29 13.59 3.08 4.40
CA ASP A 29 13.21 4.23 5.22
C ASP A 29 13.02 5.47 4.35
N ALA A 30 12.16 6.39 4.80
CA ALA A 30 11.98 7.67 4.14
C ALA A 30 13.29 8.48 4.18
N ALA A 31 13.62 9.13 3.06
CA ALA A 31 14.72 10.08 3.03
C ALA A 31 14.37 11.34 3.86
N ASN A 32 15.39 12.08 4.30
CA ASN A 32 15.19 13.37 4.96
C ASN A 32 14.44 14.32 4.02
N ALA A 33 13.46 15.05 4.56
CA ALA A 33 12.67 16.01 3.80
C ALA A 33 13.48 17.25 3.35
N GLU A 34 14.57 17.54 4.05
CA GLU A 34 15.42 18.71 3.82
C GLU A 34 16.86 18.29 3.47
N GLY A 35 17.59 19.20 2.80
CA GLY A 35 19.01 19.03 2.49
C GLY A 35 19.33 18.71 1.01
N GLY A 36 18.34 18.69 0.13
CA GLY A 36 18.53 18.58 -1.32
C GLY A 36 18.61 19.94 -2.02
N SER A 37 19.35 20.01 -3.13
CA SER A 37 19.49 21.21 -3.99
C SER A 37 19.22 20.91 -5.47
N ALA A 38 18.36 19.92 -5.74
CA ALA A 38 18.04 19.52 -7.11
C ALA A 38 17.39 20.68 -7.88
N ALA A 39 17.85 20.89 -9.12
CA ALA A 39 17.21 21.83 -10.03
C ALA A 39 15.81 21.34 -10.41
N ILE A 40 14.86 22.27 -10.52
CA ILE A 40 13.53 22.01 -11.04
C ILE A 40 13.57 22.31 -12.54
N GLU A 41 13.27 21.30 -13.35
CA GLU A 41 13.22 21.41 -14.80
C GLU A 41 11.82 21.02 -15.28
N ASP A 42 11.20 21.87 -16.09
CA ASP A 42 9.92 21.56 -16.73
C ASP A 42 10.14 20.60 -17.90
N VAL A 43 9.45 19.47 -17.87
CA VAL A 43 9.49 18.46 -18.92
C VAL A 43 8.10 18.34 -19.54
N ALA A 44 8.00 18.63 -20.84
CA ALA A 44 6.77 18.38 -21.60
C ALA A 44 6.65 16.88 -21.94
N GLY A 45 5.50 16.28 -21.63
CA GLY A 45 5.14 14.94 -22.08
C GLY A 45 4.20 14.98 -23.30
N GLU A 46 3.98 13.83 -23.93
CA GLU A 46 3.07 13.69 -25.08
C GLU A 46 1.58 13.91 -24.73
N GLY A 47 1.25 14.13 -23.46
CA GLY A 47 -0.11 14.35 -22.98
C GLY A 47 -0.82 13.05 -22.57
N ALA A 48 -2.10 13.17 -22.25
CA ALA A 48 -2.94 12.02 -21.91
C ALA A 48 -3.27 11.20 -23.17
N SER A 49 -3.31 9.88 -23.02
CA SER A 49 -3.82 9.00 -24.05
C SER A 49 -5.34 9.01 -24.04
N ASP A 50 -5.99 9.05 -25.22
CA ASP A 50 -7.44 8.94 -25.37
C ASP A 50 -8.01 7.56 -24.96
N LEU A 51 -7.15 6.63 -24.54
CA LEU A 51 -7.52 5.28 -24.10
C LEU A 51 -8.15 5.25 -22.69
N ALA A 52 -7.94 6.29 -21.87
CA ALA A 52 -8.48 6.35 -20.52
C ALA A 52 -8.85 7.78 -20.15
N THR A 53 -10.00 7.94 -19.48
CA THR A 53 -10.44 9.23 -18.95
C THR A 53 -10.62 9.14 -17.44
N PHE A 54 -10.13 10.14 -16.72
CA PHE A 54 -10.40 10.28 -15.29
C PHE A 54 -11.84 10.76 -15.09
N SER A 55 -12.72 9.88 -14.63
CA SER A 55 -14.13 10.18 -14.38
C SER A 55 -14.39 10.75 -12.98
N GLY A 56 -13.49 10.49 -12.03
CA GLY A 56 -13.61 10.91 -10.64
C GLY A 56 -12.80 10.03 -9.70
N GLN A 57 -12.68 10.49 -8.47
CA GLN A 57 -12.06 9.74 -7.38
C GLN A 57 -12.95 9.84 -6.15
N GLU A 58 -13.32 8.69 -5.61
CA GLU A 58 -13.98 8.61 -4.32
C GLU A 58 -12.92 8.31 -3.26
N LEU A 59 -12.66 9.30 -2.40
CA LEU A 59 -11.75 9.13 -1.27
C LEU A 59 -12.55 8.60 -0.10
N THR A 60 -12.28 7.35 0.30
CA THR A 60 -12.80 6.81 1.55
C THR A 60 -12.23 7.64 2.70
N LYS A 61 -13.04 8.53 3.28
CA LYS A 61 -12.72 9.16 4.55
C LYS A 61 -12.94 8.13 5.65
N SER A 62 -11.86 7.47 6.04
CA SER A 62 -11.84 6.63 7.22
C SER A 62 -11.51 7.49 8.45
N GLU A 63 -12.25 7.32 9.53
CA GLU A 63 -11.86 7.85 10.85
C GLU A 63 -10.62 7.12 11.42
N ARG A 64 -10.32 5.95 10.87
CA ARG A 64 -9.21 5.08 11.25
C ARG A 64 -8.01 5.28 10.30
N PRO A 65 -6.77 5.11 10.79
CA PRO A 65 -5.57 5.23 9.95
C PRO A 65 -5.62 4.30 8.74
N GLU A 66 -5.06 4.76 7.62
CA GLU A 66 -4.89 3.94 6.43
C GLU A 66 -3.98 2.74 6.72
N LEU A 67 -4.35 1.55 6.24
CA LEU A 67 -3.72 0.28 6.60
C LEU A 67 -2.22 0.27 6.27
N THR A 68 -1.84 0.92 5.17
CA THR A 68 -0.44 1.03 4.72
C THR A 68 0.40 1.99 5.55
N SER A 69 -0.23 2.84 6.36
CA SER A 69 0.40 3.87 7.20
C SER A 69 0.24 3.63 8.70
N ALA A 70 -0.60 2.66 9.07
CA ALA A 70 -0.92 2.39 10.46
C ALA A 70 0.26 1.77 11.21
N LYS A 71 0.55 2.31 12.40
CA LYS A 71 1.58 1.78 13.31
C LYS A 71 1.16 0.46 13.95
N VAL A 72 -0.13 0.30 14.23
CA VAL A 72 -0.73 -0.88 14.84
C VAL A 72 -1.86 -1.34 13.93
N ILE A 73 -1.95 -2.66 13.71
CA ILE A 73 -2.99 -3.28 12.89
C ILE A 73 -3.63 -4.42 13.68
N ILE A 74 -4.95 -4.35 13.86
CA ILE A 74 -5.75 -5.43 14.43
C ILE A 74 -6.36 -6.22 13.27
N SER A 75 -5.93 -7.48 13.09
CA SER A 75 -6.28 -8.25 11.89
C SER A 75 -7.24 -9.41 12.18
N GLY A 76 -8.32 -9.48 11.40
CA GLY A 76 -9.26 -10.60 11.37
C GLY A 76 -9.00 -11.56 10.21
N GLY A 77 -9.58 -12.75 10.26
CA GLY A 77 -9.50 -13.72 9.17
C GLY A 77 -10.61 -14.77 9.25
N ARG A 78 -10.44 -15.91 8.57
CA ARG A 78 -11.42 -17.02 8.59
C ARG A 78 -11.87 -17.44 9.99
N GLY A 79 -11.03 -17.27 11.01
CA GLY A 79 -11.38 -17.56 12.41
C GLY A 79 -12.46 -16.66 12.98
N MET A 80 -12.76 -15.52 12.36
CA MET A 80 -13.88 -14.66 12.73
C MET A 80 -15.24 -15.28 12.40
N GLN A 81 -15.29 -16.29 11.52
CA GLN A 81 -16.47 -17.06 11.10
C GLN A 81 -17.58 -16.26 10.39
N SER A 82 -17.79 -15.00 10.76
CA SER A 82 -18.73 -14.05 10.15
C SER A 82 -18.12 -12.64 10.14
N GLY A 83 -18.44 -11.85 9.12
CA GLY A 83 -18.17 -10.40 9.08
C GLY A 83 -18.79 -9.66 10.27
N ASP A 84 -19.92 -10.15 10.79
CA ASP A 84 -20.57 -9.57 11.97
C ASP A 84 -19.67 -9.55 13.20
N ASN A 85 -18.69 -10.45 13.31
CA ASN A 85 -17.77 -10.50 14.44
C ASN A 85 -16.62 -9.49 14.34
N PHE A 86 -16.46 -8.77 13.22
CA PHE A 86 -15.39 -7.78 13.05
C PHE A 86 -15.53 -6.58 13.99
N HIS A 87 -16.73 -6.30 14.52
CA HIS A 87 -16.93 -5.27 15.55
C HIS A 87 -15.99 -5.45 16.76
N LEU A 88 -15.68 -6.70 17.14
CA LEU A 88 -14.76 -7.01 18.22
C LEU A 88 -13.33 -6.52 17.94
N LEU A 89 -12.91 -6.55 16.66
CA LEU A 89 -11.61 -6.07 16.23
C LEU A 89 -11.60 -4.55 16.14
N GLU A 90 -12.71 -3.97 15.68
CA GLU A 90 -12.93 -2.53 15.59
C GLU A 90 -12.86 -1.86 16.97
N GLU A 91 -13.53 -2.42 17.98
CA GLU A 91 -13.50 -1.87 19.34
C GLU A 91 -12.07 -1.78 19.90
N VAL A 92 -11.27 -2.82 19.67
CA VAL A 92 -9.86 -2.83 20.08
C VAL A 92 -9.04 -1.84 19.25
N ALA A 93 -9.32 -1.74 17.95
CA ALA A 93 -8.62 -0.83 17.07
C ALA A 93 -8.88 0.64 17.45
N ASP A 94 -10.11 0.98 17.81
CA ASP A 94 -10.51 2.32 18.21
C ASP A 94 -9.82 2.76 19.51
N ILE A 95 -9.68 1.85 20.49
CA ILE A 95 -8.93 2.11 21.73
C ILE A 95 -7.45 2.40 21.44
N LEU A 96 -6.88 1.72 20.45
CA LEU A 96 -5.45 1.78 20.13
C LEU A 96 -5.10 2.79 19.04
N GLY A 97 -6.09 3.44 18.43
CA GLY A 97 -5.89 4.25 17.21
C GLY A 97 -5.24 3.43 16.09
N ALA A 98 -5.64 2.18 15.94
CA ALA A 98 -5.08 1.21 15.01
C ALA A 98 -5.93 1.10 13.73
N ALA A 99 -5.34 0.54 12.67
CA ALA A 99 -6.11 0.10 11.51
C ALA A 99 -6.66 -1.31 11.71
N VAL A 100 -7.75 -1.64 11.01
CA VAL A 100 -8.32 -3.00 10.97
C VAL A 100 -7.90 -3.66 9.66
N GLY A 101 -7.31 -4.85 9.75
CA GLY A 101 -6.91 -5.67 8.61
C GLY A 101 -7.77 -6.93 8.47
N ALA A 102 -7.79 -7.50 7.27
CA ALA A 102 -8.46 -8.77 7.00
C ALA A 102 -7.55 -9.71 6.20
N SER A 103 -7.58 -11.00 6.53
CA SER A 103 -6.98 -12.03 5.68
C SER A 103 -7.82 -12.23 4.42
N ARG A 104 -7.20 -12.72 3.36
CA ARG A 104 -7.88 -12.97 2.07
C ARG A 104 -9.16 -13.81 2.22
N ALA A 105 -9.14 -14.82 3.08
CA ALA A 105 -10.30 -15.68 3.31
C ALA A 105 -11.48 -14.94 3.95
N ALA A 106 -11.23 -13.89 4.74
CA ALA A 106 -12.30 -13.04 5.25
C ALA A 106 -12.79 -12.07 4.17
N VAL A 107 -11.88 -11.42 3.44
CA VAL A 107 -12.25 -10.52 2.33
C VAL A 107 -13.10 -11.23 1.26
N ASP A 108 -12.73 -12.47 0.91
CA ASP A 108 -13.45 -13.26 -0.09
C ASP A 108 -14.83 -13.75 0.43
N ALA A 109 -15.05 -13.77 1.75
CA ALA A 109 -16.30 -14.23 2.38
C ALA A 109 -17.33 -13.11 2.59
N GLY A 110 -16.91 -11.84 2.47
CA GLY A 110 -17.69 -10.67 2.89
C GLY A 110 -17.62 -10.40 4.38
#